data_AF-A0A8T3XSH9-F1
#
_entry.id   AF-A0A8T3XSH9-F1
#
_cell.length_a   1.000
_cell.length_b   1.000
_cell.length_c   1.000
_cell.angle_alpha   90.00
_cell.angle_beta   90.00
_cell.angle_gamma   90.00
#
_symmetry.space_group_name_H-M   'P 1'
#
loop_
_entity.id
_entity.type
_entity.pdbx_description
1 polymer ?
#
loop_
_entity_poly.entity_id
_entity_poly.type
_entity_poly.pdbx_seq_one_letter_code
_entity_poly.pdbx_strand_id
1 'polypeptide(L)'
;MISIIGSGKVGSAIAFLIAATSLDDIVLVNRNKEKAQGAALDISNAVSVDSPVSVIGTDDYSKIKNSEVVIISVGSGILANSRMELVGSNIILIKDVAKKIKKYCQDSKILIVTNPLDVITYVFQKEVSHPKEKVIGIAGNLDSSRFRYILAKELNTDVSKITNAMVLGEHGDTMVPIFSHARYNGKPVLDFLSTTQVQQITDNVRNY
;
A
#
# COMPACT_ATOMS: atom_id res chain seq x y z
N MET A 1 -7.45 13.78 -10.03
CA MET A 1 -7.75 12.37 -10.43
C MET A 1 -6.69 11.41 -9.90
N ILE A 2 -7.12 10.27 -9.35
CA ILE A 2 -6.28 9.19 -8.83
C ILE A 2 -6.36 7.96 -9.74
N SER A 3 -5.21 7.44 -10.16
CA SER A 3 -5.16 6.19 -10.93
C SER A 3 -4.65 5.03 -10.08
N ILE A 4 -5.26 3.85 -10.24
CA ILE A 4 -4.90 2.64 -9.51
C ILE A 4 -4.55 1.55 -10.52
N ILE A 5 -3.29 1.12 -10.50
CA ILE A 5 -2.78 0.03 -11.33
C ILE A 5 -2.98 -1.29 -10.60
N GLY A 6 -4.00 -2.02 -11.02
CA GLY A 6 -4.39 -3.33 -10.53
C GLY A 6 -5.71 -3.32 -9.74
N SER A 7 -6.80 -3.80 -10.34
CA SER A 7 -8.10 -4.03 -9.67
C SER A 7 -8.18 -5.39 -8.94
N GLY A 8 -7.12 -5.74 -8.20
CA GLY A 8 -7.14 -6.87 -7.25
C GLY A 8 -7.82 -6.49 -5.94
N LYS A 9 -7.81 -7.38 -4.94
CA LYS A 9 -8.42 -7.10 -3.61
C LYS A 9 -7.94 -5.77 -3.01
N VAL A 10 -6.62 -5.54 -3.04
CA VAL A 10 -6.01 -4.30 -2.50
C VAL A 10 -6.44 -3.08 -3.29
N GLY A 11 -6.28 -3.08 -4.62
CA GLY A 11 -6.63 -1.93 -5.45
C GLY A 11 -8.12 -1.60 -5.41
N SER A 12 -9.00 -2.60 -5.40
CA SER A 12 -10.45 -2.38 -5.27
C SER A 12 -10.83 -1.83 -3.89
N ALA A 13 -10.19 -2.28 -2.81
CA ALA A 13 -10.42 -1.72 -1.47
C ALA A 13 -9.98 -0.25 -1.38
N ILE A 14 -8.82 0.08 -1.94
CA ILE A 14 -8.33 1.46 -2.02
C ILE A 14 -9.29 2.33 -2.84
N ALA A 15 -9.70 1.85 -4.01
CA ALA A 15 -10.64 2.55 -4.88
C ALA A 15 -11.99 2.80 -4.20
N PHE A 16 -12.50 1.79 -3.50
CA PHE A 16 -13.72 1.93 -2.71
C PHE A 16 -13.60 3.00 -1.62
N LEU A 17 -12.48 3.03 -0.86
CA LEU A 17 -12.27 4.06 0.16
C LEU A 17 -12.19 5.48 -0.43
N ILE A 18 -11.51 5.65 -1.57
CA ILE A 18 -11.42 6.94 -2.27
C ILE A 18 -12.82 7.39 -2.70
N ALA A 19 -13.61 6.50 -3.30
CA ALA A 19 -14.94 6.82 -3.79
C ALA A 19 -15.94 7.07 -2.64
N ALA A 20 -15.92 6.23 -1.60
CA ALA A 20 -16.80 6.34 -0.43
C ALA A 20 -16.54 7.60 0.41
N THR A 21 -15.31 8.12 0.36
CA THR A 21 -14.95 9.40 1.01
C THR A 21 -15.05 10.60 0.07
N SER A 22 -15.52 10.39 -1.17
CA SER A 22 -15.64 11.43 -2.20
C SER A 22 -14.33 12.20 -2.44
N LEU A 23 -13.19 11.52 -2.36
CA LEU A 23 -11.88 12.16 -2.40
C LEU A 23 -11.50 12.68 -3.79
N ASP A 24 -11.67 11.87 -4.83
CA ASP A 24 -11.31 12.20 -6.22
C ASP A 24 -11.87 11.16 -7.21
N ASP A 25 -11.89 11.50 -8.49
CA ASP A 25 -12.18 10.58 -9.60
C ASP A 25 -11.11 9.49 -9.74
N ILE A 26 -11.54 8.30 -10.18
CA ILE A 26 -10.72 7.08 -10.16
C ILE A 26 -10.63 6.45 -11.54
N VAL A 27 -9.40 6.11 -11.94
CA VAL A 27 -9.14 5.20 -13.06
C VAL A 27 -8.52 3.90 -12.55
N LEU A 28 -9.27 2.80 -12.65
CA LEU A 28 -8.81 1.45 -12.33
C LEU A 28 -8.27 0.78 -13.59
N VAL A 29 -6.95 0.53 -13.62
CA VAL A 29 -6.29 -0.14 -14.75
C VAL A 29 -6.02 -1.60 -14.43
N ASN A 30 -6.41 -2.51 -15.32
CA ASN A 30 -6.05 -3.92 -15.23
C ASN A 30 -5.78 -4.51 -16.62
N ARG A 31 -4.89 -5.50 -16.72
CA ARG A 31 -4.66 -6.24 -17.98
C ARG A 31 -5.92 -6.96 -18.47
N ASN A 32 -6.82 -7.31 -17.55
CA ASN A 32 -8.15 -7.81 -17.88
C ASN A 32 -9.14 -6.64 -17.77
N LYS A 33 -9.57 -6.12 -18.92
CA LYS A 33 -10.50 -5.00 -19.01
C LYS A 33 -11.83 -5.26 -18.30
N GLU A 34 -12.43 -6.43 -18.51
CA GLU A 34 -13.71 -6.80 -17.90
C GLU A 34 -13.61 -6.81 -16.37
N LYS A 35 -12.49 -7.30 -15.83
CA LYS A 35 -12.23 -7.26 -14.39
C LYS A 35 -12.12 -5.84 -13.85
N ALA A 36 -11.48 -4.92 -14.59
CA ALA A 36 -11.42 -3.52 -14.21
C ALA A 36 -12.81 -2.87 -14.25
N GLN A 37 -13.57 -3.12 -15.31
CA GLN A 37 -14.92 -2.58 -15.50
C GLN A 37 -15.91 -3.10 -14.46
N GLY A 38 -15.88 -4.40 -14.17
CA GLY A 38 -16.70 -5.00 -13.12
C GLY A 38 -16.41 -4.39 -11.75
N ALA A 39 -15.13 -4.29 -11.37
CA ALA A 39 -14.76 -3.65 -10.11
C ALA A 39 -15.20 -2.17 -10.04
N ALA A 40 -15.05 -1.42 -11.13
CA ALA A 40 -15.48 -0.03 -11.20
C ALA A 40 -17.01 0.11 -11.07
N LEU A 41 -17.78 -0.78 -11.71
CA LEU A 41 -19.23 -0.81 -11.61
C LEU A 41 -19.70 -1.15 -10.19
N ASP A 42 -19.11 -2.18 -9.57
CA ASP A 42 -19.42 -2.57 -8.20
C ASP A 42 -19.17 -1.42 -7.21
N ILE A 43 -18.03 -0.73 -7.36
CA ILE A 43 -17.69 0.43 -6.52
C ILE A 43 -18.67 1.58 -6.76
N SER A 44 -18.97 1.90 -8.01
CA SER A 44 -19.90 2.99 -8.37
C SER A 44 -21.30 2.75 -7.81
N ASN A 45 -21.75 1.48 -7.76
CA ASN A 45 -23.05 1.11 -7.20
C ASN A 45 -23.06 1.00 -5.67
N ALA A 46 -21.88 0.90 -5.04
CA ALA A 46 -21.76 0.76 -3.58
C ALA A 46 -21.58 2.11 -2.85
N VAL A 47 -21.21 3.18 -3.56
CA VAL A 47 -21.10 4.52 -2.99
C VAL A 47 -22.46 5.23 -2.95
N SER A 48 -22.53 6.32 -2.18
CA SER A 48 -23.74 7.14 -2.10
C SER A 48 -24.19 7.60 -3.49
N VAL A 49 -25.51 7.62 -3.73
CA VAL A 49 -26.12 8.06 -5.00
C VAL A 49 -25.72 9.50 -5.35
N ASP A 50 -25.46 10.33 -4.34
CA ASP A 50 -25.05 11.73 -4.50
C ASP A 50 -23.53 11.91 -4.59
N SER A 51 -22.75 10.83 -4.67
CA SER A 51 -21.30 10.90 -4.79
C SER A 51 -20.91 11.56 -6.11
N PRO A 52 -20.09 12.63 -6.11
CA PRO A 52 -19.63 13.27 -7.33
C PRO A 52 -18.52 12.48 -8.05
N VAL A 53 -18.03 11.39 -7.44
CA VAL A 53 -16.86 10.64 -7.92
C VAL A 53 -17.23 9.72 -9.07
N SER A 54 -16.50 9.82 -10.17
CA SER A 54 -16.53 8.88 -11.29
C SER A 54 -15.48 7.80 -11.12
N VAL A 55 -15.87 6.54 -11.30
CA VAL A 55 -14.96 5.38 -11.29
C VAL A 55 -14.98 4.69 -12.65
N ILE A 56 -13.83 4.66 -13.34
CA ILE A 56 -13.70 4.06 -14.66
C ILE A 56 -12.76 2.86 -14.59
N GLY A 57 -13.20 1.71 -15.12
CA GLY A 57 -12.37 0.53 -15.31
C GLY A 57 -11.86 0.41 -16.75
N THR A 58 -10.56 0.16 -16.93
CA THR A 58 -9.95 0.04 -18.27
C THR A 58 -8.70 -0.85 -18.28
N ASP A 59 -8.24 -1.22 -19.48
CA ASP A 59 -6.91 -1.79 -19.77
C ASP A 59 -5.98 -0.79 -20.48
N ASP A 60 -6.50 0.39 -20.83
CA ASP A 60 -5.76 1.43 -21.57
C ASP A 60 -5.09 2.44 -20.64
N TYR A 61 -3.76 2.42 -20.61
CA TYR A 61 -2.94 3.38 -19.86
C TYR A 61 -3.00 4.81 -20.40
N SER A 62 -3.56 5.08 -21.59
CA SER A 62 -3.78 6.47 -22.00
C SER A 62 -4.75 7.22 -21.07
N LYS A 63 -5.65 6.47 -20.40
CA LYS A 63 -6.68 7.02 -19.50
C LYS A 63 -6.14 7.51 -18.17
N ILE A 64 -4.93 7.13 -17.78
CA ILE A 64 -4.32 7.63 -16.53
C ILE A 64 -3.68 9.02 -16.70
N LYS A 65 -3.65 9.57 -17.92
CA LYS A 65 -3.02 10.87 -18.20
C LYS A 65 -3.51 11.95 -17.23
N ASN A 66 -2.60 12.81 -16.79
CA ASN A 66 -2.84 13.89 -15.81
C ASN A 66 -3.26 13.43 -14.41
N SER A 67 -3.08 12.16 -14.05
CA SER A 67 -3.28 11.74 -12.65
C SER A 67 -2.30 12.47 -11.73
N GLU A 68 -2.80 12.96 -10.61
CA GLU A 68 -1.98 13.61 -9.58
C GLU A 68 -1.31 12.56 -8.69
N VAL A 69 -2.01 11.44 -8.46
CA VAL A 69 -1.53 10.29 -7.71
C VAL A 69 -1.75 9.02 -8.52
N VAL A 70 -0.74 8.16 -8.57
CA VAL A 70 -0.81 6.81 -9.14
C VAL A 70 -0.47 5.79 -8.05
N ILE A 71 -1.39 4.89 -7.78
CA ILE A 71 -1.24 3.81 -6.80
C ILE A 71 -0.95 2.51 -7.55
N ILE A 72 0.12 1.82 -7.19
CA ILE A 72 0.53 0.56 -7.84
C ILE A 72 0.31 -0.59 -6.87
N SER A 73 -0.70 -1.41 -7.16
CA SER A 73 -1.08 -2.59 -6.37
C SER A 73 -1.11 -3.87 -7.22
N VAL A 74 -0.43 -3.88 -8.36
CA VAL A 74 -0.37 -5.02 -9.27
C VAL A 74 0.75 -5.96 -8.87
N GLY A 75 0.53 -7.27 -8.93
CA GLY A 75 1.56 -8.29 -8.75
C GLY A 75 1.21 -9.56 -9.49
N SER A 76 2.20 -10.40 -9.76
CA SER A 76 2.08 -11.63 -10.55
C SER A 76 1.18 -12.71 -9.92
N GLY A 77 0.73 -12.53 -8.67
CA GLY A 77 -0.07 -13.52 -7.92
C GLY A 77 0.76 -14.70 -7.41
N ILE A 78 0.13 -15.59 -6.62
CA ILE A 78 0.76 -16.73 -5.91
C ILE A 78 1.11 -17.90 -6.87
N LEU A 79 1.10 -17.67 -8.19
CA LEU A 79 1.31 -18.72 -9.20
C LEU A 79 2.80 -19.05 -9.43
N ALA A 80 3.72 -18.45 -8.68
CA ALA A 80 5.15 -18.72 -8.80
C ALA A 80 5.56 -19.94 -7.96
N ASN A 81 6.45 -20.78 -8.49
CA ASN A 81 6.90 -22.00 -7.82
C ASN A 81 7.86 -21.69 -6.65
N SER A 82 8.45 -20.50 -6.63
CA SER A 82 9.36 -20.04 -5.57
C SER A 82 9.26 -18.53 -5.30
N ARG A 83 9.70 -18.11 -4.10
CA ARG A 83 9.80 -16.68 -3.72
C ARG A 83 10.67 -15.89 -4.70
N MET A 84 11.78 -16.46 -5.19
CA MET A 84 12.67 -15.78 -6.15
C MET A 84 12.02 -15.58 -7.52
N GLU A 85 11.28 -16.57 -8.02
CA GLU A 85 10.54 -16.45 -9.29
C GLU A 85 9.46 -15.36 -9.20
N LEU A 86 8.77 -15.28 -8.05
CA LEU A 86 7.79 -14.23 -7.77
C LEU A 86 8.44 -12.84 -7.80
N VAL A 87 9.61 -12.68 -7.17
CA VAL A 87 10.37 -11.42 -7.19
C VAL A 87 10.76 -11.04 -8.61
N GLY A 88 11.32 -11.98 -9.38
CA GLY A 88 11.74 -11.75 -10.77
C GLY A 88 10.58 -11.32 -11.68
N SER A 89 9.43 -12.00 -11.58
CA SER A 89 8.24 -11.65 -12.35
C SER A 89 7.68 -10.27 -11.97
N ASN A 90 7.63 -9.94 -10.68
CA ASN A 90 7.20 -8.61 -10.22
C ASN A 90 8.17 -7.51 -10.68
N ILE A 91 9.48 -7.78 -10.76
CA ILE A 91 10.48 -6.85 -11.31
C ILE A 91 10.23 -6.57 -12.80
N ILE A 92 9.90 -7.59 -13.59
CA ILE A 92 9.60 -7.39 -15.02
C ILE A 92 8.32 -6.56 -15.16
N LEU A 93 7.27 -6.92 -14.41
CA LEU A 93 5.99 -6.22 -14.42
C LEU A 93 6.14 -4.75 -14.01
N ILE A 94 6.86 -4.47 -12.93
CA ILE A 94 6.98 -3.11 -12.42
C ILE A 94 7.78 -2.19 -13.37
N LYS A 95 8.75 -2.74 -14.11
CA LYS A 95 9.48 -1.98 -15.14
C LYS A 95 8.57 -1.60 -16.32
N ASP A 96 7.70 -2.51 -16.75
CA ASP A 96 6.70 -2.21 -17.77
C ASP A 96 5.72 -1.12 -17.30
N VAL A 97 5.21 -1.23 -16.07
CA VAL A 97 4.36 -0.20 -15.46
C VAL A 97 5.08 1.14 -15.40
N ALA A 98 6.34 1.18 -14.93
CA ALA A 98 7.14 2.40 -14.86
C ALA A 98 7.29 3.10 -16.23
N LYS A 99 7.51 2.35 -17.31
CA LYS A 99 7.59 2.92 -18.67
C LYS A 99 6.27 3.58 -19.09
N LYS A 100 5.14 2.95 -18.76
CA LYS A 100 3.80 3.49 -19.06
C LYS A 100 3.50 4.74 -18.22
N ILE A 101 3.83 4.73 -16.92
CA ILE A 101 3.70 5.91 -16.05
C ILE A 101 4.56 7.05 -16.57
N LYS A 102 5.83 6.79 -16.93
CA LYS A 102 6.73 7.80 -17.52
C LYS A 102 6.17 8.42 -18.80
N LYS A 103 5.40 7.66 -19.58
CA LYS A 103 4.77 8.16 -20.81
C LYS A 103 3.55 9.05 -20.54
N TYR A 104 2.70 8.67 -19.59
CA TYR A 104 1.38 9.31 -19.42
C TYR A 104 1.25 10.23 -18.20
N CYS A 105 2.10 10.08 -17.18
CA CYS A 105 1.99 10.75 -15.88
C CYS A 105 3.35 11.20 -15.33
N GLN A 106 4.05 12.11 -16.03
CA GLN A 106 5.41 12.51 -15.65
C GLN A 106 5.51 13.29 -14.33
N ASP A 107 4.40 13.88 -13.89
CA ASP A 107 4.37 14.74 -12.71
C ASP A 107 3.69 14.13 -11.50
N SER A 108 3.15 12.92 -11.62
CA SER A 108 2.36 12.30 -10.57
C SER A 108 3.20 11.85 -9.37
N LYS A 109 2.55 11.83 -8.20
CA LYS A 109 3.05 11.14 -7.01
C LYS A 109 2.72 9.66 -7.15
N ILE A 110 3.69 8.79 -6.91
CA ILE A 110 3.56 7.34 -7.06
C ILE A 110 3.57 6.71 -5.69
N LEU A 111 2.52 5.94 -5.38
CA LEU A 111 2.40 5.15 -4.17
C LEU A 111 2.49 3.67 -4.54
N ILE A 112 3.51 2.99 -4.06
CA ILE A 112 3.74 1.57 -4.36
C ILE A 112 3.24 0.75 -3.18
N VAL A 113 2.46 -0.27 -3.48
CA VAL A 113 1.93 -1.26 -2.52
C VAL A 113 2.41 -2.67 -2.87
N THR A 114 2.84 -2.89 -4.10
CA THR A 114 3.31 -4.19 -4.60
C THR A 114 4.52 -4.71 -3.84
N ASN A 115 4.44 -5.96 -3.38
CA ASN A 115 5.52 -6.66 -2.69
C ASN A 115 6.49 -7.41 -3.64
N PRO A 116 7.76 -7.61 -3.27
CA PRO A 116 8.44 -7.10 -2.07
C PRO A 116 8.67 -5.58 -2.12
N LEU A 117 8.08 -4.85 -1.19
CA LEU A 117 7.86 -3.41 -1.36
C LEU A 117 9.13 -2.61 -1.61
N ASP A 118 10.16 -2.81 -0.78
CA ASP A 118 11.37 -1.98 -0.83
C ASP A 118 12.14 -2.18 -2.14
N VAL A 119 12.27 -3.44 -2.57
CA VAL A 119 12.93 -3.80 -3.84
C VAL A 119 12.13 -3.26 -5.02
N ILE A 120 10.81 -3.44 -5.02
CA ILE A 120 9.93 -2.98 -6.10
C ILE A 120 9.93 -1.45 -6.18
N THR A 121 9.94 -0.77 -5.03
CA THR A 121 10.03 0.70 -4.95
C THR A 121 11.33 1.20 -5.53
N TYR A 122 12.46 0.57 -5.15
CA TYR A 122 13.78 0.91 -5.70
C TYR A 122 13.84 0.70 -7.22
N VAL A 123 13.41 -0.46 -7.71
CA VAL A 123 13.42 -0.78 -9.15
C VAL A 123 12.53 0.19 -9.92
N PHE A 124 11.33 0.47 -9.44
CA PHE A 124 10.42 1.42 -10.07
C PHE A 124 11.04 2.83 -10.13
N GLN A 125 11.63 3.30 -9.02
CA GLN A 125 12.27 4.62 -8.95
C GLN A 125 13.38 4.78 -10.01
N LYS A 126 14.20 3.74 -10.21
CA LYS A 126 15.26 3.74 -11.23
C LYS A 126 14.70 3.77 -12.64
N GLU A 127 13.62 3.04 -12.90
CA GLU A 127 13.04 2.92 -14.24
C GLU A 127 12.22 4.15 -14.64
N VAL A 128 11.40 4.69 -13.73
CA VAL A 128 10.47 5.80 -14.01
C VAL A 128 11.19 7.14 -14.16
N SER A 129 12.38 7.28 -13.55
CA SER A 129 13.23 8.48 -13.58
C SER A 129 12.56 9.76 -13.05
N HIS A 130 11.55 9.64 -12.18
CA HIS A 130 10.95 10.78 -11.48
C HIS A 130 11.84 11.21 -10.30
N PRO A 131 11.67 12.45 -9.79
CA PRO A 131 12.27 12.85 -8.53
C PRO A 131 11.94 11.84 -7.42
N LYS A 132 12.93 11.49 -6.60
CA LYS A 132 12.82 10.42 -5.59
C LYS A 132 11.70 10.67 -4.59
N GLU A 133 11.45 11.94 -4.26
CA GLU A 133 10.39 12.41 -3.36
C GLU A 133 8.97 12.16 -3.90
N LYS A 134 8.83 11.89 -5.20
CA LYS A 134 7.55 11.54 -5.82
C LYS A 134 7.28 10.03 -5.80
N VAL A 135 8.24 9.17 -5.45
CA VAL A 135 8.07 7.70 -5.45
C VAL A 135 8.13 7.16 -4.02
N ILE A 136 6.99 6.71 -3.50
CA ILE A 136 6.80 6.36 -2.10
C ILE A 136 6.31 4.91 -1.98
N GLY A 137 7.05 4.07 -1.25
CA GLY A 137 6.58 2.74 -0.83
C GLY A 137 5.72 2.84 0.43
N ILE A 138 4.54 2.21 0.43
CA ILE A 138 3.60 2.22 1.56
C ILE A 138 3.80 0.98 2.45
N ALA A 139 4.83 0.99 3.32
CA ALA A 139 5.03 -0.04 4.36
C ALA A 139 4.87 0.53 5.77
N GLY A 140 5.68 1.54 6.11
CA GLY A 140 5.85 1.99 7.48
C GLY A 140 4.53 2.37 8.19
N ASN A 141 3.53 2.86 7.47
CA ASN A 141 2.24 3.20 8.07
C ASN A 141 1.43 1.97 8.52
N LEU A 142 1.32 0.94 7.66
CA LEU A 142 0.57 -0.28 7.97
C LEU A 142 1.30 -1.10 9.04
N ASP A 143 2.63 -1.20 8.94
CA ASP A 143 3.43 -1.91 9.94
C ASP A 143 3.38 -1.22 11.31
N SER A 144 3.42 0.12 11.33
CA SER A 144 3.22 0.90 12.57
C SER A 144 1.82 0.73 13.15
N SER A 145 0.79 0.66 12.30
CA SER A 145 -0.59 0.38 12.73
C SER A 145 -0.74 -1.02 13.32
N ARG A 146 -0.08 -2.02 12.72
CA ARG A 146 -0.02 -3.39 13.25
C ARG A 146 0.70 -3.43 14.59
N PHE A 147 1.86 -2.80 14.71
CA PHE A 147 2.59 -2.70 15.97
C PHE A 147 1.74 -2.05 17.07
N ARG A 148 1.05 -0.95 16.75
CA ARG A 148 0.12 -0.29 17.67
C ARG A 148 -1.00 -1.21 18.15
N TYR A 149 -1.59 -1.98 17.23
CA TYR A 149 -2.64 -2.94 17.55
C TYR A 149 -2.14 -4.07 18.45
N ILE A 150 -0.97 -4.63 18.16
CA ILE A 150 -0.38 -5.71 18.98
C ILE A 150 -0.07 -5.20 20.39
N LEU A 151 0.51 -4.00 20.52
CA LEU A 151 0.74 -3.37 21.84
C LEU A 151 -0.56 -3.19 22.63
N ALA A 152 -1.62 -2.72 21.97
CA ALA A 152 -2.91 -2.52 22.62
C ALA A 152 -3.51 -3.84 23.11
N LYS A 153 -3.38 -4.92 22.31
CA LYS A 153 -3.80 -6.26 22.70
C LYS A 153 -3.00 -6.79 23.89
N GLU A 154 -1.67 -6.65 23.87
CA GLU A 154 -0.79 -7.11 24.95
C GLU A 154 -1.09 -6.39 26.27
N LEU A 155 -1.38 -5.09 26.20
CA LEU A 155 -1.70 -4.25 27.37
C LEU A 155 -3.19 -4.24 27.72
N ASN A 156 -4.00 -5.07 27.05
CA ASN A 156 -5.45 -5.16 27.22
C ASN A 156 -6.15 -3.79 27.25
N THR A 157 -5.91 -2.98 26.22
CA THR A 157 -6.39 -1.60 26.13
C THR A 157 -6.85 -1.26 24.71
N ASP A 158 -7.45 -0.08 24.55
CA ASP A 158 -7.83 0.41 23.22
C ASP A 158 -6.60 0.87 22.43
N VAL A 159 -6.62 0.66 21.12
CA VAL A 159 -5.58 1.12 20.19
C VAL A 159 -5.32 2.62 20.32
N SER A 160 -6.33 3.40 20.69
CA SER A 160 -6.23 4.85 20.91
C SER A 160 -5.34 5.24 22.11
N LYS A 161 -5.10 4.33 23.05
CA LYS A 161 -4.21 4.55 24.21
C LYS A 161 -2.74 4.36 23.87
N ILE A 162 -2.43 3.79 22.70
CA ILE A 162 -1.08 3.61 22.20
C ILE A 162 -0.76 4.71 21.19
N THR A 163 0.21 5.56 21.53
CA THR A 163 0.65 6.66 20.66
C THR A 163 2.13 6.50 20.31
N ASN A 164 2.57 7.14 19.22
CA ASN A 164 3.97 7.15 18.77
C ASN A 164 4.56 5.75 18.51
N ALA A 165 3.71 4.74 18.29
CA ALA A 165 4.14 3.43 17.82
C ALA A 165 4.57 3.52 16.35
N MET A 166 5.85 3.23 16.09
CA MET A 166 6.47 3.32 14.78
C MET A 166 7.27 2.05 14.49
N VAL A 167 7.20 1.58 13.25
CA VAL A 167 8.05 0.52 12.71
C VAL A 167 8.89 1.11 11.58
N LEU A 168 10.19 0.84 11.60
CA LEU A 168 11.17 1.25 10.59
C LEU A 168 11.89 0.03 10.01
N GLY A 169 12.75 0.25 9.01
CA GLY A 169 13.52 -0.80 8.36
C GLY A 169 12.79 -1.40 7.15
N GLU A 170 13.20 -2.62 6.77
CA GLU A 170 12.59 -3.37 5.67
C GLU A 170 11.15 -3.77 6.01
N HIS A 171 10.27 -3.76 5.00
CA HIS A 171 8.98 -4.44 5.08
C HIS A 171 9.15 -5.96 4.96
N GLY A 172 9.36 -6.64 6.08
CA GLY A 172 9.44 -8.10 6.17
C GLY A 172 10.12 -8.59 7.44
N ASP A 173 10.94 -9.63 7.29
CA ASP A 173 11.58 -10.36 8.38
C ASP A 173 12.51 -9.47 9.23
N THR A 174 13.01 -8.36 8.67
CA THR A 174 13.94 -7.45 9.34
C THR A 174 13.31 -6.12 9.81
N MET A 175 11.96 -6.03 9.90
CA MET A 175 11.27 -4.88 10.48
C MET A 175 11.80 -4.55 11.90
N VAL A 176 11.82 -3.25 12.23
CA VAL A 176 12.32 -2.73 13.51
C VAL A 176 11.22 -1.92 14.22
N PRO A 177 10.47 -2.54 15.15
CA PRO A 177 9.53 -1.81 16.01
C PRO A 177 10.29 -0.92 17.01
N ILE A 178 9.96 0.36 17.05
CA ILE A 178 10.67 1.36 17.87
C ILE A 178 9.98 1.52 19.22
N PHE A 179 10.16 0.53 20.10
CA PHE A 179 9.58 0.53 21.46
C PHE A 179 9.96 1.76 22.29
N SER A 180 11.18 2.27 22.12
CA SER A 180 11.67 3.45 22.83
C SER A 180 10.89 4.73 22.51
N HIS A 181 10.16 4.77 21.39
CA HIS A 181 9.33 5.91 20.99
C HIS A 181 7.86 5.72 21.36
N ALA A 182 7.39 4.48 21.42
CA ALA A 182 6.01 4.13 21.70
C ALA A 182 5.60 4.50 23.14
N ARG A 183 4.35 4.96 23.28
CA ARG A 183 3.77 5.41 24.55
C ARG A 183 2.45 4.71 24.83
N TYR A 184 2.23 4.35 26.10
CA TYR A 184 0.93 3.91 26.62
C TYR A 184 0.44 4.97 27.61
N ASN A 185 -0.73 5.59 27.34
CA ASN A 185 -1.27 6.69 28.14
C ASN A 185 -0.24 7.81 28.42
N GLY A 186 0.57 8.16 27.41
CA GLY A 186 1.61 9.19 27.51
C GLY A 186 2.92 8.76 28.20
N LYS A 187 2.98 7.58 28.82
CA LYS A 187 4.19 7.03 29.47
C LYS A 187 4.96 6.10 28.52
N PRO A 188 6.29 5.95 28.66
CA PRO A 188 7.06 4.96 27.89
C PRO A 188 6.40 3.58 27.94
N VAL A 189 6.22 2.92 26.78
CA VAL A 189 5.58 1.59 26.76
C VAL A 189 6.44 0.52 27.46
N LEU A 190 7.76 0.72 27.46
CA LEU A 190 8.72 -0.19 28.09
C LEU A 190 8.56 -0.29 29.61
N ASP A 191 7.92 0.69 30.26
CA ASP A 191 7.63 0.64 31.70
C ASP A 191 6.57 -0.44 32.03
N PHE A 192 5.86 -0.95 31.02
CA PHE A 192 4.76 -1.90 31.16
C PHE A 192 5.02 -3.26 30.52
N LEU A 193 6.20 -3.45 29.91
CA LEU A 193 6.54 -4.66 29.17
C LEU A 193 7.81 -5.31 29.72
N SER A 194 7.76 -6.63 29.89
CA SER A 194 8.96 -7.43 30.12
C SER A 194 9.77 -7.63 28.83
N THR A 195 11.05 -7.96 28.98
CA THR A 195 11.92 -8.29 27.83
C THR A 195 11.35 -9.41 26.96
N THR A 196 10.71 -10.40 27.58
CA THR A 196 10.06 -11.52 26.86
C THR A 196 8.89 -11.03 26.02
N GLN A 197 8.05 -10.14 26.55
CA GLN A 197 6.93 -9.56 25.79
C GLN A 197 7.43 -8.70 24.63
N VAL A 198 8.49 -7.90 24.84
CA VAL A 198 9.10 -7.10 23.75
C VAL A 198 9.56 -8.00 22.60
N GLN A 199 10.21 -9.12 22.90
CA GLN A 199 10.65 -10.08 21.89
C GLN A 199 9.45 -10.70 21.15
N GLN A 200 8.46 -11.20 21.89
CA GLN A 200 7.25 -11.79 21.30
C GLN A 200 6.49 -10.81 20.41
N ILE A 201 6.33 -9.55 20.84
CA ILE A 201 5.72 -8.50 20.03
C ILE A 201 6.53 -8.24 18.76
N THR A 202 7.86 -8.22 18.86
CA THR A 202 8.74 -8.03 17.69
C THR A 202 8.53 -9.14 16.66
N ASP A 203 8.50 -10.40 17.12
CA ASP A 203 8.30 -11.55 16.24
C ASP A 203 6.89 -11.54 15.61
N ASN A 204 5.87 -11.14 16.38
CA ASN A 204 4.49 -11.00 15.89
C ASN A 204 4.33 -9.86 14.87
N VAL A 205 5.13 -8.78 14.97
CA VAL A 205 5.11 -7.69 13.97
C VAL A 205 5.72 -8.16 12.64
N ARG A 206 6.77 -8.98 12.70
CA ARG A 206 7.51 -9.50 11.53
C ARG A 206 6.78 -10.64 10.80
N ASN A 207 6.13 -11.54 11.54
CA ASN A 207 5.51 -12.76 10.98
C ASN A 207 4.02 -12.55 10.64
N TYR A 208 3.73 -11.74 9.61
CA TYR A 208 2.37 -11.53 9.09
C TYR A 208 2.12 -12.25 7.76
#